data_AF-A0A641AR77-F1
#
_entry.id   AF-A0A641AR77-F1
#
_cell.length_a   1.000
_cell.length_b   1.000
_cell.length_c   1.000
_cell.angle_alpha   90.00
_cell.angle_beta   90.00
_cell.angle_gamma   90.00
#
_symmetry.space_group_name_H-M   'P 1'
#
loop_
_entity.id
_entity.type
_entity.pdbx_description
1 polymer ?
#
loop_
_entity_poly.entity_id
_entity_poly.type
_entity_poly.pdbx_seq_one_letter_code
_entity_poly.pdbx_strand_id
1 'polypeptide(L)'
;MLPAQDVAVRPDSVVDGLRRAVLSRELARDTAVTEAYVARTFGVARPTARIAIDKLVADGILVRKPHHAARVRVLDRDDIIDLFVSRAAIEVAAVELLASTATVPAEATTAHCTLRERPSGGSYAEADLAFHRSLVHGTTSTRLPRLHDLLMGEIELGIAQIEAHRLRSSDEIVAEHQAILDAIAAGDVAGASALARQHVLASRDQLVAHYDSTHPTAQKVT
;
A
#
# COMPACT_ATOMS: atom_id res chain seq x y z
N MET A 1 24.44 -2.68 -40.32
CA MET A 1 23.27 -2.24 -39.54
C MET A 1 22.83 -3.44 -38.70
N LEU A 2 23.22 -3.49 -37.42
CA LEU A 2 22.84 -4.58 -36.51
C LEU A 2 21.37 -4.40 -36.11
N PRO A 3 20.57 -5.47 -35.99
CA PRO A 3 19.18 -5.35 -35.58
C PRO A 3 19.11 -4.88 -34.13
N ALA A 4 18.18 -3.95 -33.85
CA ALA A 4 17.82 -3.57 -32.49
C ALA A 4 17.39 -4.83 -31.73
N GLN A 5 18.11 -5.14 -30.66
CA GLN A 5 17.75 -6.25 -29.79
C GLN A 5 16.39 -5.94 -29.17
N ASP A 6 15.42 -6.78 -29.48
CA ASP A 6 14.11 -6.84 -28.82
C ASP A 6 14.37 -7.31 -27.37
N VAL A 7 14.62 -6.34 -26.48
CA VAL A 7 14.76 -6.63 -25.05
C VAL A 7 13.37 -7.02 -24.58
N ALA A 8 13.12 -8.32 -24.52
CA ALA A 8 11.86 -8.87 -24.02
C ALA A 8 11.57 -8.28 -22.64
N VAL A 9 10.62 -7.36 -22.59
CA VAL A 9 10.14 -6.74 -21.36
C VAL A 9 9.58 -7.87 -20.49
N ARG A 10 10.19 -8.09 -19.33
CA ARG A 10 9.80 -9.18 -18.43
C ARG A 10 8.38 -8.93 -17.93
N PRO A 11 7.51 -9.95 -17.81
CA PRO A 11 6.15 -9.77 -17.28
C PRO A 11 6.11 -8.98 -15.96
N ASP A 12 7.07 -9.22 -15.06
CA ASP A 12 7.19 -8.51 -13.78
C ASP A 12 7.40 -7.00 -13.98
N SER A 13 8.20 -6.60 -14.97
CA SER A 13 8.41 -5.16 -15.27
C SER A 13 7.16 -4.47 -15.84
N VAL A 14 6.26 -5.23 -16.48
CA VAL A 14 4.94 -4.73 -16.91
C VAL A 14 4.02 -4.55 -15.71
N VAL A 15 4.01 -5.50 -14.78
CA VAL A 15 3.25 -5.39 -13.52
C VAL A 15 3.71 -4.18 -12.73
N ASP A 16 5.01 -4.03 -12.50
CA ASP A 16 5.58 -2.91 -11.74
C ASP A 16 5.31 -1.57 -12.43
N GLY A 17 5.45 -1.51 -13.75
CA GLY A 17 5.16 -0.31 -14.54
C GLY A 17 3.70 0.10 -14.45
N LEU A 18 2.78 -0.86 -14.57
CA LEU A 18 1.34 -0.61 -14.49
C LEU A 18 0.91 -0.25 -13.06
N ARG A 19 1.48 -0.91 -12.05
CA ARG A 19 1.31 -0.58 -10.63
C ARG A 19 1.73 0.86 -10.35
N ARG A 20 2.93 1.25 -10.78
CA ARG A 20 3.42 2.64 -10.64
C ARG A 20 2.49 3.63 -11.31
N ALA A 21 2.02 3.37 -12.54
CA ALA A 21 1.10 4.27 -13.24
C ALA A 21 -0.24 4.47 -12.49
N VAL A 22 -0.73 3.44 -11.79
CA VAL A 22 -1.92 3.57 -10.93
C VAL A 22 -1.61 4.39 -9.67
N LEU A 23 -0.53 4.05 -8.95
CA LEU A 23 -0.16 4.70 -7.69
C LEU A 23 0.25 6.17 -7.87
N SER A 24 0.91 6.50 -8.98
CA SER A 24 1.27 7.89 -9.36
C SER A 24 0.09 8.68 -9.93
N ARG A 25 -1.08 8.04 -10.10
CA ARG A 25 -2.30 8.61 -10.69
C ARG A 25 -2.18 8.99 -12.17
N GLU A 26 -1.17 8.52 -12.89
CA GLU A 26 -1.14 8.57 -14.37
C GLU A 26 -2.35 7.82 -14.95
N LEU A 27 -2.74 6.73 -14.31
CA LEU A 27 -4.03 6.07 -14.50
C LEU A 27 -4.98 6.50 -13.38
N ALA A 28 -5.93 7.36 -13.73
CA ALA A 28 -6.93 7.85 -12.78
C ALA A 28 -7.80 6.72 -12.23
N ARG A 29 -8.40 6.97 -11.06
CA ARG A 29 -9.41 6.10 -10.44
C ARG A 29 -10.49 5.73 -11.47
N ASP A 30 -10.97 4.49 -11.41
CA ASP A 30 -12.00 3.99 -12.32
C ASP A 30 -11.57 3.92 -13.81
N THR A 31 -10.32 4.21 -14.16
CA THR A 31 -9.88 4.10 -15.57
C THR A 31 -9.89 2.64 -16.03
N ALA A 32 -10.43 2.39 -17.24
CA ALA A 32 -10.40 1.07 -17.84
C ALA A 32 -9.01 0.72 -18.37
N VAL A 33 -8.49 -0.43 -17.94
CA VAL A 33 -7.19 -1.00 -18.30
C VAL A 33 -7.43 -2.21 -19.19
N THR A 34 -7.26 -2.02 -20.50
CA THR A 34 -7.42 -3.09 -21.50
C THR A 34 -6.10 -3.76 -21.82
N GLU A 35 -6.13 -5.03 -22.23
CA GLU A 35 -4.94 -5.74 -22.74
C GLU A 35 -4.29 -5.00 -23.91
N ALA A 36 -5.10 -4.39 -24.79
CA ALA A 36 -4.61 -3.62 -25.92
C ALA A 36 -3.90 -2.32 -25.49
N TYR A 37 -4.39 -1.66 -24.44
CA TYR A 37 -3.72 -0.51 -23.84
C TYR A 37 -2.36 -0.93 -23.27
N VAL A 38 -2.33 -1.95 -22.40
CA VAL A 38 -1.09 -2.41 -21.76
C VAL A 38 -0.07 -2.93 -22.78
N ALA A 39 -0.50 -3.73 -23.75
CA ALA A 39 0.35 -4.22 -24.84
C ALA A 39 1.04 -3.09 -25.61
N ARG A 40 0.29 -2.02 -25.93
CA ARG A 40 0.83 -0.86 -26.64
C ARG A 40 1.75 -0.03 -25.74
N THR A 41 1.36 0.24 -24.50
CA THR A 41 2.13 1.07 -23.57
C THR A 41 3.48 0.46 -23.21
N PHE A 42 3.52 -0.86 -23.02
CA PHE A 42 4.73 -1.56 -22.57
C PHE A 42 5.45 -2.33 -23.70
N GLY A 43 4.96 -2.27 -24.94
CA GLY A 43 5.58 -2.97 -26.07
C GLY A 43 5.57 -4.49 -25.93
N VAL A 44 4.51 -5.07 -25.36
CA VAL A 44 4.40 -6.52 -25.10
C VAL A 44 3.23 -7.17 -25.84
N ALA A 45 3.29 -8.49 -26.01
CA ALA A 45 2.17 -9.25 -26.56
C ALA A 45 0.95 -9.26 -25.61
N ARG A 46 -0.27 -9.42 -26.18
CA ARG A 46 -1.52 -9.44 -25.41
C ARG A 46 -1.56 -10.49 -24.28
N PRO A 47 -1.05 -11.73 -24.45
CA PRO A 47 -0.99 -12.68 -23.34
C PRO A 47 -0.17 -12.19 -22.14
N THR A 48 0.97 -11.52 -22.39
CA THR A 48 1.80 -10.92 -21.33
C THR A 48 1.07 -9.77 -20.64
N ALA A 49 0.41 -8.90 -21.42
CA ALA A 49 -0.44 -7.84 -20.88
C ALA A 49 -1.57 -8.41 -20.01
N ARG A 50 -2.21 -9.50 -20.44
CA ARG A 50 -3.27 -10.17 -19.67
C ARG A 50 -2.75 -10.69 -18.34
N ILE A 51 -1.60 -11.38 -18.32
CA ILE A 51 -0.97 -11.87 -17.09
C ILE A 51 -0.72 -10.71 -16.11
N ALA A 52 -0.18 -9.59 -16.60
CA ALA A 52 0.08 -8.42 -15.76
C ALA A 52 -1.22 -7.82 -15.18
N ILE A 53 -2.27 -7.71 -15.98
CA ILE A 53 -3.58 -7.24 -15.50
C ILE A 53 -4.17 -8.22 -14.48
N ASP A 54 -4.13 -9.52 -14.75
CA ASP A 54 -4.68 -10.55 -13.86
C ASP A 54 -3.92 -10.57 -12.51
N LYS A 55 -2.61 -10.32 -12.52
CA LYS A 55 -1.82 -10.14 -11.30
C LYS A 55 -2.26 -8.92 -10.48
N LEU A 56 -2.47 -7.77 -11.11
CA LEU A 56 -2.97 -6.57 -10.40
C LEU A 56 -4.44 -6.68 -9.97
N VAL A 57 -5.23 -7.53 -10.62
CA VAL A 57 -6.56 -7.90 -10.14
C VAL A 57 -6.47 -8.77 -8.88
N ALA A 58 -5.56 -9.74 -8.87
CA ALA A 58 -5.32 -10.58 -7.70
C ALA A 58 -4.78 -9.78 -6.49
N ASP A 59 -3.99 -8.73 -6.75
CA ASP A 59 -3.48 -7.83 -5.72
C ASP A 59 -4.50 -6.76 -5.28
N GLY A 60 -5.70 -6.71 -5.87
CA GLY A 60 -6.76 -5.74 -5.51
C GLY A 60 -6.57 -4.32 -6.05
N ILE A 61 -5.50 -4.06 -6.80
CA ILE A 61 -5.24 -2.74 -7.43
C ILE A 61 -6.19 -2.47 -8.59
N LEU A 62 -6.50 -3.53 -9.34
CA LEU A 62 -7.51 -3.51 -10.40
C LEU A 62 -8.71 -4.37 -9.99
N VAL A 63 -9.88 -4.04 -10.54
CA VAL A 63 -11.11 -4.82 -10.41
C VAL A 63 -11.63 -5.19 -11.79
N ARG A 64 -12.08 -6.44 -11.98
CA ARG A 64 -12.61 -6.93 -13.25
C ARG A 64 -13.97 -7.61 -13.04
N LYS A 65 -15.00 -7.11 -13.74
CA LYS A 65 -16.29 -7.81 -13.89
C LYS A 65 -16.21 -8.80 -15.06
N PRO A 66 -16.97 -9.91 -15.03
CA PRO A 66 -17.03 -10.85 -16.15
C PRO A 66 -17.31 -10.14 -17.47
N HIS A 67 -16.56 -10.48 -18.53
CA HIS A 67 -16.70 -9.91 -19.88
C HIS A 67 -16.40 -8.39 -20.02
N HIS A 68 -15.90 -7.73 -18.97
CA HIS A 68 -15.49 -6.34 -19.01
C HIS A 68 -13.98 -6.17 -18.87
N ALA A 69 -13.45 -5.02 -19.32
CA ALA A 69 -12.08 -4.63 -19.05
C ALA A 69 -11.85 -4.49 -17.53
N ALA A 70 -10.62 -4.73 -17.08
CA ALA A 70 -10.24 -4.39 -15.72
C ALA A 70 -10.28 -2.86 -15.54
N ARG A 71 -10.50 -2.38 -14.32
CA ARG A 71 -10.52 -0.95 -13.99
C ARG A 71 -9.71 -0.68 -12.74
N VAL A 72 -9.14 0.51 -12.63
CA VAL A 72 -8.46 0.97 -11.41
C VAL A 72 -9.47 0.95 -10.25
N ARG A 73 -9.16 0.22 -9.17
CA ARG A 73 -10.06 0.09 -8.03
C ARG A 73 -10.29 1.45 -7.38
N VAL A 74 -11.55 1.67 -7.01
CA VAL A 74 -12.02 2.81 -6.25
C VAL A 74 -12.34 2.26 -4.86
N LEU A 75 -11.61 2.74 -3.83
CA LEU A 75 -11.98 2.51 -2.44
C LEU A 75 -13.11 3.48 -2.07
N ASP A 76 -14.26 2.96 -1.68
CA ASP A 76 -15.32 3.75 -1.06
C ASP A 76 -15.07 3.93 0.45
N ARG A 77 -16.01 4.59 1.13
CA ARG A 77 -15.90 4.89 2.57
C ARG A 77 -15.78 3.62 3.41
N ASP A 78 -16.60 2.62 3.12
CA ASP A 78 -16.68 1.39 3.91
C ASP A 78 -15.48 0.49 3.59
N ASP A 79 -15.05 0.44 2.33
CA ASP A 79 -13.79 -0.18 1.90
C ASP A 79 -12.60 0.39 2.70
N ILE A 80 -12.49 1.72 2.85
CA ILE A 80 -11.39 2.36 3.60
C ILE A 80 -11.41 1.94 5.07
N ILE A 81 -12.60 1.92 5.69
CA ILE A 81 -12.73 1.55 7.11
C ILE A 81 -12.35 0.10 7.32
N ASP A 82 -12.91 -0.81 6.53
CA ASP A 82 -12.69 -2.25 6.65
C ASP A 82 -11.22 -2.63 6.38
N LEU A 83 -10.64 -2.06 5.32
CA LEU A 83 -9.25 -2.30 4.93
C LEU A 83 -8.27 -1.92 6.04
N PHE A 84 -8.40 -0.72 6.62
CA PHE A 84 -7.48 -0.26 7.65
C PHE A 84 -7.71 -0.93 9.00
N VAL A 85 -8.94 -1.33 9.33
CA VAL A 85 -9.22 -2.16 10.52
C VAL A 85 -8.57 -3.54 10.36
N SER A 86 -8.69 -4.16 9.19
CA SER A 86 -8.06 -5.44 8.87
C SER A 86 -6.54 -5.35 8.88
N ARG A 87 -5.97 -4.30 8.29
CA ARG A 87 -4.54 -3.99 8.35
C ARG A 87 -4.06 -3.87 9.79
N ALA A 88 -4.75 -3.07 10.61
CA ALA A 88 -4.38 -2.86 12.02
C ALA A 88 -4.40 -4.18 12.80
N ALA A 89 -5.40 -5.05 12.57
CA ALA A 89 -5.47 -6.34 13.25
C ALA A 89 -4.24 -7.22 12.95
N ILE A 90 -3.77 -7.25 11.70
CA ILE A 90 -2.61 -8.05 11.28
C ILE A 90 -1.31 -7.45 11.80
N GLU A 91 -1.12 -6.14 11.61
CA GLU A 91 0.14 -5.46 11.97
C GLU A 91 0.34 -5.36 13.48
N VAL A 92 -0.74 -5.16 14.26
CA VAL A 92 -0.66 -5.18 15.73
C VAL A 92 -0.26 -6.57 16.22
N ALA A 93 -0.85 -7.64 15.67
CA ALA A 93 -0.47 -9.00 16.05
C ALA A 93 1.01 -9.28 15.73
N ALA A 94 1.53 -8.73 14.63
CA ALA A 94 2.95 -8.83 14.30
C ALA A 94 3.83 -8.08 15.31
N VAL A 95 3.46 -6.83 15.63
CA VAL A 95 4.18 -6.00 16.60
C VAL A 95 4.18 -6.62 18.00
N GLU A 96 3.08 -7.22 18.43
CA GLU A 96 3.00 -7.94 19.71
C GLU A 96 3.98 -9.12 19.77
N LEU A 97 4.08 -9.91 18.69
CA LEU A 97 5.04 -11.00 18.59
C LEU A 97 6.49 -10.50 18.66
N LEU A 98 6.81 -9.45 17.90
CA LEU A 98 8.15 -8.84 17.90
C LEU A 98 8.53 -8.27 19.27
N ALA A 99 7.61 -7.54 19.91
CA ALA A 99 7.82 -6.97 21.23
C ALA A 99 7.98 -8.08 22.29
N SER A 100 7.25 -9.19 22.19
CA SER A 100 7.36 -10.30 23.15
C SER A 100 8.76 -10.92 23.23
N THR A 101 9.55 -10.77 22.15
CA THR A 101 10.94 -11.23 22.06
C THR A 101 11.95 -10.08 21.95
N ALA A 102 11.51 -8.84 22.19
CA ALA A 102 12.29 -7.61 22.02
C ALA A 102 13.07 -7.56 20.69
N THR A 103 12.46 -8.04 19.61
CA THR A 103 13.12 -8.24 18.32
C THR A 103 12.69 -7.16 17.35
N VAL A 104 13.63 -6.28 16.98
CA VAL A 104 13.42 -5.27 15.94
C VAL A 104 13.97 -5.77 14.60
N PRO A 105 13.13 -5.95 13.56
CA PRO A 105 13.61 -6.33 12.23
C PRO A 105 14.54 -5.26 11.64
N ALA A 106 15.71 -5.66 11.13
CA ALA A 106 16.70 -4.72 10.59
C ALA A 106 16.17 -3.94 9.37
N GLU A 107 15.34 -4.61 8.56
CA GLU A 107 14.68 -4.03 7.41
C GLU A 107 13.66 -2.96 7.81
N ALA A 108 12.99 -3.10 8.95
CA ALA A 108 12.09 -2.07 9.47
C ALA A 108 12.88 -0.82 9.88
N THR A 109 14.00 -0.99 10.59
CA THR A 109 14.91 0.13 10.91
C THR A 109 15.45 0.80 9.64
N THR A 110 15.79 0.02 8.62
CA THR A 110 16.31 0.54 7.34
C THR A 110 15.25 1.35 6.60
N ALA A 111 14.02 0.85 6.55
CA ALA A 111 12.89 1.56 5.95
C ALA A 111 12.57 2.86 6.70
N HIS A 112 12.59 2.83 8.05
CA HIS A 112 12.44 4.02 8.87
C HIS A 112 13.54 5.07 8.61
N CYS A 113 14.80 4.66 8.52
CA CYS A 113 15.91 5.58 8.19
C CYS A 113 15.74 6.17 6.79
N THR A 114 15.36 5.35 5.80
CA THR A 114 15.08 5.81 4.43
C THR A 114 13.97 6.86 4.42
N LEU A 115 12.89 6.62 5.18
CA LEU A 115 11.80 7.56 5.35
C LEU A 115 12.30 8.87 5.97
N ARG A 116 13.11 8.80 7.03
CA ARG A 116 13.64 9.97 7.76
C ARG A 116 14.60 10.81 6.92
N GLU A 117 15.43 10.16 6.11
CA GLU A 117 16.51 10.79 5.32
C GLU A 117 16.06 11.23 3.92
N ARG A 118 14.80 10.95 3.54
CA ARG A 118 14.26 11.36 2.24
C ARG A 118 14.40 12.88 2.02
N PRO A 119 14.54 13.35 0.77
CA PRO A 119 14.52 14.77 0.45
C PRO A 119 13.21 15.45 0.89
N SER A 120 13.27 16.73 1.26
CA SER A 120 12.07 17.50 1.56
C SER A 120 11.11 17.50 0.37
N GLY A 121 9.85 17.14 0.61
CA GLY A 121 8.84 16.97 -0.44
C GLY A 121 8.95 15.67 -1.27
N GLY A 122 9.92 14.81 -0.99
CA GLY A 122 9.99 13.46 -1.55
C GLY A 122 8.87 12.56 -1.02
N SER A 123 8.48 11.56 -1.83
CA SER A 123 7.48 10.57 -1.43
C SER A 123 7.96 9.78 -0.22
N TYR A 124 7.08 9.60 0.76
CA TYR A 124 7.26 8.72 1.91
C TYR A 124 6.59 7.36 1.71
N ALA A 125 5.65 7.23 0.77
CA ALA A 125 4.78 6.06 0.64
C ALA A 125 5.55 4.74 0.54
N GLU A 126 6.59 4.66 -0.29
CA GLU A 126 7.38 3.44 -0.46
C GLU A 126 8.11 3.02 0.83
N ALA A 127 8.75 3.97 1.51
CA ALA A 127 9.46 3.70 2.75
C ALA A 127 8.51 3.37 3.91
N ASP A 128 7.33 4.01 3.96
CA ASP A 128 6.27 3.70 4.92
C ASP A 128 5.77 2.26 4.73
N LEU A 129 5.39 1.89 3.51
CA LEU A 129 4.93 0.54 3.21
C LEU A 129 6.01 -0.52 3.48
N ALA A 130 7.28 -0.21 3.19
CA ALA A 130 8.41 -1.07 3.49
C ALA A 130 8.56 -1.30 5.00
N PHE A 131 8.43 -0.25 5.82
CA PHE A 131 8.48 -0.35 7.28
C PHE A 131 7.42 -1.34 7.80
N HIS A 132 6.16 -1.17 7.39
CA HIS A 132 5.06 -2.03 7.81
C HIS A 132 5.23 -3.48 7.33
N ARG A 133 5.65 -3.68 6.08
CA ARG A 133 5.92 -5.01 5.55
C ARG A 133 7.05 -5.70 6.33
N SER A 134 8.12 -4.97 6.65
CA SER A 134 9.24 -5.51 7.43
C SER A 134 8.86 -5.91 8.85
N LEU A 135 7.97 -5.17 9.52
CA LEU A 135 7.45 -5.59 10.82
C LEU A 135 6.69 -6.91 10.71
N VAL A 136 5.80 -7.07 9.73
CA VAL A 136 5.02 -8.31 9.59
C VAL A 136 5.89 -9.50 9.16
N HIS A 137 6.75 -9.30 8.16
CA HIS A 137 7.64 -10.34 7.61
C HIS A 137 8.79 -10.69 8.56
N GLY A 138 9.17 -9.80 9.48
CA GLY A 138 10.17 -10.06 10.52
C GLY A 138 9.67 -10.93 11.68
N THR A 139 8.37 -11.26 11.72
CA THR A 139 7.82 -12.16 12.74
C THR A 139 8.20 -13.62 12.49
N THR A 140 8.05 -14.46 13.51
CA THR A 140 8.15 -15.92 13.36
C THR A 140 6.90 -16.56 12.71
N SER A 141 5.86 -15.77 12.45
CA SER A 141 4.59 -16.27 11.89
C SER A 141 4.68 -16.46 10.39
N THR A 142 4.31 -17.65 9.91
CA THR A 142 4.20 -17.93 8.46
C THR A 142 2.86 -17.50 7.86
N ARG A 143 1.89 -17.12 8.70
CA ARG A 143 0.51 -16.78 8.28
C ARG A 143 0.28 -15.28 8.21
N LEU A 144 0.82 -14.50 9.14
CA LEU A 144 0.65 -13.04 9.15
C LEU A 144 1.16 -12.37 7.87
N PRO A 145 2.37 -12.70 7.36
CA PRO A 145 2.85 -12.13 6.09
C PRO A 145 1.93 -12.44 4.92
N ARG A 146 1.41 -13.66 4.84
CA ARG A 146 0.49 -14.05 3.75
C ARG A 146 -0.82 -13.27 3.80
N LEU A 147 -1.38 -13.08 4.99
CA LEU A 147 -2.61 -12.29 5.16
C LEU A 147 -2.37 -10.82 4.85
N HIS A 148 -1.22 -10.27 5.26
CA HIS A 148 -0.83 -8.89 4.97
C HIS A 148 -0.64 -8.68 3.47
N ASP A 149 0.10 -9.56 2.80
CA ASP A 149 0.39 -9.49 1.37
C ASP A 149 -0.89 -9.53 0.51
N LEU A 150 -1.95 -10.21 0.97
CA LEU A 150 -3.25 -10.21 0.29
C LEU A 150 -3.93 -8.83 0.29
N LEU A 151 -3.69 -8.01 1.32
CA LEU A 151 -4.26 -6.67 1.45
C LEU A 151 -3.34 -5.58 0.89
N MET A 152 -2.07 -5.89 0.63
CA MET A 152 -1.04 -4.88 0.35
C MET A 152 -1.34 -4.00 -0.87
N GLY A 153 -1.93 -4.55 -1.95
CA GLY A 153 -2.24 -3.73 -3.12
C GLY A 153 -3.36 -2.72 -2.86
N GLU A 154 -4.37 -3.07 -2.06
CA GLU A 154 -5.40 -2.11 -1.62
C GLU A 154 -4.83 -1.10 -0.60
N ILE A 155 -3.96 -1.54 0.32
CA ILE A 155 -3.25 -0.65 1.26
C ILE A 155 -2.43 0.39 0.51
N GLU A 156 -1.72 -0.01 -0.54
CA GLU A 156 -0.96 0.90 -1.41
C GLU A 156 -1.85 1.98 -2.06
N LEU A 157 -3.05 1.61 -2.54
CA LEU A 157 -4.03 2.58 -3.04
C LEU A 157 -4.47 3.58 -1.95
N GLY A 158 -4.62 3.12 -0.71
CA GLY A 158 -4.93 3.96 0.44
C GLY A 158 -3.80 4.94 0.76
N ILE A 159 -2.57 4.43 0.91
CA ILE A 159 -1.38 5.25 1.22
C ILE A 159 -1.08 6.26 0.11
N ALA A 160 -1.19 5.87 -1.16
CA ALA A 160 -1.03 6.79 -2.29
C ALA A 160 -2.06 7.93 -2.26
N GLN A 161 -3.29 7.67 -1.78
CA GLN A 161 -4.28 8.72 -1.59
C GLN A 161 -3.95 9.66 -0.43
N ILE A 162 -3.51 9.12 0.70
CA ILE A 162 -3.09 9.90 1.86
C ILE A 162 -1.94 10.84 1.50
N GLU A 163 -0.92 10.34 0.82
CA GLU A 163 0.24 11.14 0.40
C GLU A 163 -0.15 12.21 -0.61
N ALA A 164 -0.87 11.83 -1.69
CA ALA A 164 -1.22 12.78 -2.75
C ALA A 164 -2.11 13.92 -2.28
N HIS A 165 -2.90 13.71 -1.22
CA HIS A 165 -3.72 14.74 -0.58
C HIS A 165 -3.06 15.36 0.66
N ARG A 166 -1.82 14.98 1.00
CA ARG A 166 -1.05 15.47 2.15
C ARG A 166 -1.83 15.37 3.46
N LEU A 167 -2.54 14.26 3.64
CA LEU A 167 -3.41 14.02 4.79
C LEU A 167 -2.63 13.68 6.06
N ARG A 168 -1.36 13.30 5.90
CA ARG A 168 -0.41 12.99 6.97
C ARG A 168 0.91 13.64 6.61
N SER A 169 1.61 14.18 7.60
CA SER A 169 2.99 14.63 7.38
C SER A 169 3.95 13.46 7.59
N SER A 170 5.04 13.50 6.85
CA SER A 170 6.15 12.58 7.03
C SER A 170 6.80 12.65 8.41
N ASP A 171 6.83 13.83 9.02
CA ASP A 171 7.52 14.04 10.30
C ASP A 171 6.73 13.39 11.44
N GLU A 172 5.39 13.45 11.37
CA GLU A 172 4.50 12.66 12.23
C GLU A 172 4.73 11.16 12.04
N ILE A 173 4.76 10.67 10.79
CA ILE A 173 4.97 9.25 10.49
C ILE A 173 6.32 8.77 11.02
N VAL A 174 7.40 9.53 10.81
CA VAL A 174 8.75 9.22 11.33
C VAL A 174 8.72 9.11 12.86
N ALA A 175 8.13 10.08 13.55
CA ALA A 175 8.05 10.07 15.01
C ALA A 175 7.26 8.86 15.53
N GLU A 176 6.14 8.52 14.89
CA GLU A 176 5.32 7.37 15.25
C GLU A 176 6.03 6.04 14.98
N HIS A 177 6.70 5.89 13.83
CA HIS A 177 7.50 4.70 13.53
C HIS A 177 8.62 4.50 14.55
N GLN A 178 9.34 5.56 14.92
CA GLN A 178 10.39 5.48 15.94
C GLN A 178 9.82 5.02 17.29
N ALA A 179 8.67 5.58 17.72
CA ALA A 179 8.03 5.17 18.96
C ALA A 179 7.62 3.69 18.96
N ILE A 180 7.15 3.16 17.81
CA ILE A 180 6.84 1.73 17.66
C ILE A 180 8.12 0.89 17.79
N LEU A 181 9.20 1.28 17.10
CA LEU A 181 10.49 0.58 17.16
C LEU A 181 11.06 0.56 18.59
N ASP A 182 11.00 1.69 19.30
CA ASP A 182 11.47 1.83 20.67
C ASP A 182 10.67 0.94 21.62
N ALA A 183 9.34 0.90 21.48
CA ALA A 183 8.47 0.05 22.29
C ALA A 183 8.73 -1.45 22.05
N ILE A 184 8.97 -1.85 20.79
CA ILE A 184 9.37 -3.22 20.44
C ILE A 184 10.72 -3.54 21.10
N ALA A 185 11.72 -2.66 20.97
CA ALA A 185 13.05 -2.87 21.54
C ALA A 185 13.03 -2.97 23.07
N ALA A 186 12.13 -2.24 23.73
CA ALA A 186 11.92 -2.28 25.18
C ALA A 186 11.16 -3.53 25.66
N GLY A 187 10.61 -4.33 24.74
CA GLY A 187 9.73 -5.45 25.07
C GLY A 187 8.36 -5.03 25.60
N ASP A 188 7.95 -3.78 25.37
CA ASP A 188 6.66 -3.25 25.81
C ASP A 188 5.55 -3.65 24.83
N VAL A 189 5.03 -4.87 25.01
CA VAL A 189 3.97 -5.43 24.15
C VAL A 189 2.71 -4.55 24.15
N ALA A 190 2.32 -4.00 25.31
CA ALA A 190 1.11 -3.19 25.42
C ALA A 190 1.29 -1.82 24.75
N GLY A 191 2.43 -1.16 24.99
CA GLY A 191 2.77 0.10 24.34
C GLY A 191 2.93 -0.04 22.83
N ALA A 192 3.67 -1.05 22.38
CA ALA A 192 3.91 -1.29 20.95
C ALA A 192 2.61 -1.56 20.18
N SER A 193 1.72 -2.39 20.75
CA SER A 193 0.42 -2.70 20.13
C SER A 193 -0.53 -1.49 20.09
N ALA A 194 -0.52 -0.65 21.13
CA ALA A 194 -1.30 0.59 21.17
C ALA A 194 -0.79 1.60 20.13
N LEU A 195 0.52 1.82 20.07
CA LEU A 195 1.17 2.74 19.12
C LEU A 195 0.94 2.31 17.66
N ALA A 196 1.13 1.03 17.35
CA ALA A 196 0.90 0.51 16.00
C ALA A 196 -0.56 0.65 15.56
N ARG A 197 -1.51 0.35 16.46
CA ARG A 197 -2.94 0.52 16.20
C ARG A 197 -3.29 1.99 15.97
N GLN A 198 -2.80 2.88 16.83
CA GLN A 198 -3.04 4.32 16.70
C GLN A 198 -2.50 4.85 15.36
N HIS A 199 -1.28 4.48 14.99
CA HIS A 199 -0.65 4.88 13.73
C HIS A 199 -1.49 4.50 12.49
N VAL A 200 -1.91 3.23 12.40
CA VAL A 200 -2.71 2.75 11.27
C VAL A 200 -4.09 3.41 11.24
N LEU A 201 -4.77 3.51 12.38
CA LEU A 201 -6.12 4.07 12.44
C LEU A 201 -6.14 5.60 12.27
N ALA A 202 -5.08 6.31 12.65
CA ALA A 202 -4.96 7.74 12.36
C ALA A 202 -4.95 8.00 10.85
N SER A 203 -4.24 7.16 10.08
CA SER A 203 -4.23 7.22 8.61
C SER A 203 -5.62 6.94 8.01
N ARG A 204 -6.35 5.96 8.55
CA ARG A 204 -7.75 5.68 8.19
C ARG A 204 -8.62 6.92 8.42
N ASP A 205 -8.57 7.50 9.60
CA ASP A 205 -9.45 8.58 10.02
C ASP A 205 -9.27 9.82 9.14
N GLN A 206 -8.02 10.14 8.79
CA GLN A 206 -7.72 11.22 7.85
C GLN A 206 -8.26 10.93 6.44
N LEU A 207 -8.11 9.70 5.95
CA LEU A 207 -8.61 9.32 4.63
C LEU A 207 -10.14 9.30 4.57
N VAL A 208 -10.81 8.83 5.62
CA VAL A 208 -12.28 8.87 5.74
C VAL A 208 -12.78 10.31 5.82
N ALA A 209 -12.15 11.17 6.62
CA ALA A 209 -12.52 12.58 6.70
C ALA A 209 -12.38 13.28 5.34
N HIS A 210 -11.32 12.99 4.60
CA HIS A 210 -11.15 13.48 3.24
C HIS A 210 -12.24 12.96 2.28
N TYR A 211 -12.56 11.66 2.35
CA TYR A 211 -13.63 11.06 1.56
C TYR A 211 -14.98 11.77 1.84
N ASP A 212 -15.34 11.91 3.11
CA ASP A 212 -16.60 12.53 3.54
C ASP A 212 -16.70 14.00 3.09
N SER A 213 -15.57 14.73 3.11
CA SER A 213 -15.53 16.13 2.64
C SER A 213 -15.71 16.29 1.12
N THR A 214 -15.34 15.27 0.34
CA THR A 214 -15.39 15.28 -1.13
C THR A 214 -16.63 14.58 -1.69
N HIS A 215 -17.35 13.84 -0.85
CA HIS A 215 -18.58 13.13 -1.18
C HIS A 215 -19.68 13.46 -0.15
N PRO A 216 -20.06 14.75 0.01
CA PRO A 216 -21.06 15.13 1.00
C PRO A 216 -22.35 14.37 0.75
N THR A 217 -22.79 13.60 1.73
CA THR A 217 -24.08 12.91 1.71
C THR A 217 -25.15 13.97 1.49
N ALA A 218 -25.97 13.83 0.44
CA ALA A 218 -27.10 14.73 0.21
C ALA A 218 -27.94 14.78 1.49
N GLN A 219 -27.87 15.91 2.20
CA GLN A 219 -28.60 16.12 3.43
C GLN A 219 -30.08 15.96 3.07
N LYS A 220 -30.76 14.95 3.63
CA LYS A 220 -32.21 14.84 3.52
C LYS A 220 -32.78 16.11 4.13
N VAL A 221 -33.19 17.03 3.26
CA VAL A 221 -34.04 18.16 3.62
C VAL A 221 -35.26 17.55 4.29
N THR A 222 -35.37 17.78 5.60
CA THR A 222 -36.56 17.46 6.38
C THR A 222 -37.56 18.58 6.20
#